data_AF-A0A953CKZ8-F1
#
_entry.id   AF-A0A953CKZ8-F1
#
_cell.length_a   1.000
_cell.length_b   1.000
_cell.length_c   1.000
_cell.angle_alpha   90.00
_cell.angle_beta   90.00
_cell.angle_gamma   90.00
#
_symmetry.space_group_name_H-M   'P 1'
#
loop_
_entity.id
_entity.type
_entity.pdbx_description
1 polymer ?
#
loop_
_entity_poly.entity_id
_entity_poly.type
_entity_poly.pdbx_seq_one_letter_code
_entity_poly.pdbx_strand_id
1 'polypeptide(L)' 'MGARRWMWVVWPAFLLAAVLEMVVFAFVDPGNLHWHGQPVAWSREAVYTVSFFVFWAITAVSSALSLVLAAPSVQEQV' A
#
# COMPACT_ATOMS: atom_id res chain seq x y z
N MET A 1 -17.67 3.46 16.63
CA MET A 1 -16.98 4.34 15.65
C MET A 1 -16.24 3.44 14.70
N GLY A 2 -16.32 3.56 13.36
CA GLY A 2 -15.49 2.65 12.57
C GLY A 2 -15.58 2.82 11.07
N ALA A 3 -16.44 2.03 10.43
CA ALA A 3 -16.33 1.73 9.00
C ALA A 3 -16.21 2.95 8.08
N ARG A 4 -16.96 4.04 8.35
CA ARG A 4 -16.88 5.27 7.57
C ARG A 4 -15.48 5.90 7.61
N ARG A 5 -14.83 5.98 8.79
CA ARG A 5 -13.47 6.54 8.91
C ARG A 5 -12.42 5.66 8.22
N TRP A 6 -12.58 4.35 8.29
CA TRP A 6 -11.71 3.41 7.58
C TRP A 6 -11.83 3.56 6.06
N MET A 7 -13.03 3.76 5.50
CA MET A 7 -13.20 4.03 4.06
C MET A 7 -12.48 5.31 3.61
N TRP A 8 -12.39 6.33 4.46
CA TRP A 8 -11.68 7.58 4.15
C TRP A 8 -10.16 7.40 4.11
N VAL A 9 -9.64 6.31 4.68
CA VAL A 9 -8.22 5.97 4.62
C VAL A 9 -7.94 4.97 3.51
N VAL A 10 -8.74 3.90 3.45
CA VAL A 10 -8.52 2.79 2.53
C VAL A 10 -8.68 3.22 1.06
N TRP A 11 -9.61 4.13 0.79
CA TRP A 11 -9.86 4.62 -0.57
C TRP A 11 -8.71 5.47 -1.16
N PRO A 12 -8.23 6.55 -0.50
CA PRO A 12 -7.06 7.28 -1.00
C PRO A 12 -5.78 6.44 -0.94
N ALA A 13 -5.61 5.54 0.03
CA ALA A 13 -4.49 4.61 0.05
C ALA A 13 -4.46 3.71 -1.19
N PHE A 14 -5.63 3.22 -1.64
CA PHE A 14 -5.76 2.45 -2.88
C PHE A 14 -5.29 3.24 -4.11
N LEU A 15 -5.71 4.50 -4.22
CA LEU A 15 -5.29 5.37 -5.34
C LEU A 15 -3.78 5.64 -5.32
N LEU A 16 -3.22 5.93 -4.14
CA LEU A 16 -1.79 6.17 -3.98
C LEU A 16 -0.95 4.92 -4.30
N ALA A 17 -1.44 3.74 -3.88
CA ALA A 17 -0.81 2.47 -4.21
C ALA A 17 -0.79 2.19 -5.72
N ALA A 18 -1.88 2.48 -6.43
CA ALA A 18 -1.93 2.35 -7.89
C ALA A 18 -0.91 3.29 -8.58
N VAL A 19 -0.78 4.53 -8.10
CA VAL A 19 0.21 5.48 -8.64
C VAL A 19 1.64 5.00 -8.35
N LEU A 20 1.93 4.55 -7.13
CA LEU A 20 3.23 4.01 -6.75
C LEU A 20 3.59 2.77 -7.57
N GLU A 21 2.63 1.87 -7.79
CA GLU A 21 2.80 0.71 -8.65
C GLU A 21 3.22 1.11 -10.07
N MET A 22 2.50 2.05 -10.69
CA MET A 22 2.84 2.54 -12.04
C MET A 22 4.23 3.20 -12.07
N VAL A 23 4.57 3.99 -11.06
CA VAL A 23 5.88 4.65 -10.98
C VAL A 23 6.98 3.61 -10.80
N VAL A 24 6.87 2.72 -9.81
CA VAL A 24 7.90 1.72 -9.51
C VAL A 24 8.13 0.81 -10.72
N PHE A 25 7.08 0.31 -11.36
CA PHE A 25 7.26 -0.56 -12.53
C PHE A 25 7.61 0.17 -13.83
N ALA A 26 7.41 1.49 -13.90
CA ALA A 26 8.00 2.28 -14.98
C ALA A 26 9.54 2.33 -14.87
N PHE A 27 10.09 2.25 -13.64
CA PHE A 27 11.53 2.24 -13.39
C PHE A 27 12.13 0.84 -13.16
N VAL A 28 11.32 -0.13 -12.72
CA VAL A 28 11.73 -1.50 -12.37
C VAL A 28 11.05 -2.48 -13.33
N ASP A 29 11.83 -3.14 -14.18
CA ASP A 29 11.28 -4.13 -15.12
C ASP A 29 10.88 -5.42 -14.37
N PRO A 30 9.58 -5.78 -14.30
CA PRO A 30 9.13 -7.00 -13.64
C PRO A 30 9.62 -8.27 -14.34
N GLY A 31 10.04 -8.18 -15.61
CA GLY A 31 10.61 -9.30 -16.37
C GLY A 31 12.05 -9.64 -16.01
N ASN A 32 12.75 -8.79 -15.24
CA ASN A 32 14.13 -9.04 -14.79
C ASN A 32 14.21 -9.62 -13.36
N LEU A 33 13.07 -9.94 -12.73
CA LEU A 33 13.04 -10.59 -11.43
C LEU A 33 13.52 -12.05 -11.57
N HIS A 34 14.80 -12.27 -11.28
CA HIS A 34 15.40 -13.59 -11.13
C HIS A 34 15.45 -13.94 -9.63
N TRP A 35 14.73 -14.98 -9.20
CA TRP A 35 14.79 -15.48 -7.83
C TRP A 35 15.78 -16.64 -7.82
N HIS A 36 16.88 -16.48 -7.07
CA HIS A 36 17.89 -17.53 -6.90
C HIS A 36 18.55 -18.04 -8.20
N GLY A 37 18.67 -17.20 -9.24
CA GLY A 37 19.34 -17.60 -10.49
C GLY A 37 18.54 -18.56 -11.37
N GLN A 38 17.25 -18.74 -11.09
CA GLN A 38 16.29 -19.36 -12.00
C GLN A 38 15.26 -18.31 -12.43
N PRO A 39 14.79 -18.34 -13.70
CA PRO A 39 13.69 -17.50 -14.12
C PRO A 39 12.50 -17.82 -13.22
N VAL A 40 12.04 -16.84 -12.46
CA VAL A 40 10.83 -16.98 -11.65
C VAL A 40 9.70 -17.18 -12.63
N ALA A 41 9.05 -18.33 -12.60
CA ALA A 41 7.84 -18.57 -13.38
C ALA A 41 6.63 -17.79 -12.80
N TRP A 42 6.86 -16.65 -12.16
CA TRP A 42 5.79 -15.72 -11.84
C TRP A 42 5.48 -14.95 -13.11
N SER A 43 4.22 -15.04 -13.54
CA SER A 43 3.73 -14.18 -14.59
C SER A 43 3.92 -12.71 -14.18
N ARG A 44 4.13 -11.84 -15.17
CA ARG A 44 4.19 -10.39 -14.94
C ARG A 44 2.97 -9.91 -14.13
N GLU A 45 1.81 -10.51 -14.38
CA GLU A 45 0.55 -10.27 -13.67
C GLU A 45 0.64 -10.59 -12.17
N ALA A 46 1.30 -11.68 -11.78
CA ALA A 46 1.50 -12.03 -10.36
C ALA A 46 2.37 -10.98 -9.66
N VAL A 47 3.39 -10.46 -10.34
CA VAL A 47 4.27 -9.41 -9.80
C VAL A 47 3.50 -8.09 -9.63
N TYR A 48 2.70 -7.68 -10.62
CA TYR A 48 1.86 -6.48 -10.52
C TYR A 48 0.88 -6.58 -9.35
N THR A 49 0.08 -7.65 -9.31
CA THR A 49 -0.93 -7.85 -8.27
C THR A 49 -0.33 -7.87 -6.87
N VAL A 50 0.77 -8.62 -6.64
CA VAL A 50 1.42 -8.67 -5.32
C VAL A 50 1.95 -7.30 -4.93
N SER A 51 2.65 -6.60 -5.82
CA SER A 51 3.17 -5.26 -5.53
C SER A 51 2.06 -4.26 -5.23
N PHE A 52 0.95 -4.31 -5.96
CA PHE A 52 -0.22 -3.50 -5.68
C PHE A 52 -0.73 -3.70 -4.24
N PHE A 53 -0.95 -4.96 -3.84
CA PHE A 53 -1.43 -5.27 -2.49
C PHE A 53 -0.43 -4.86 -1.40
N VAL A 54 0.88 -5.00 -1.65
CA VAL A 54 1.93 -4.56 -0.72
C VAL A 54 1.91 -3.05 -0.55
N PHE A 55 1.90 -2.28 -1.65
CA PHE A 55 1.83 -0.82 -1.57
C PHE A 55 0.53 -0.33 -0.95
N TRP A 56 -0.58 -0.96 -1.25
CA TRP A 56 -1.88 -0.66 -0.63
C TRP A 56 -1.88 -0.93 0.87
N ALA A 57 -1.35 -2.07 1.31
CA ALA A 57 -1.24 -2.39 2.73
C ALA A 57 -0.34 -1.39 3.47
N ILE A 58 0.83 -1.05 2.92
CA ILE A 58 1.76 -0.09 3.54
C ILE A 58 1.13 1.30 3.66
N THR A 59 0.50 1.80 2.59
CA THR A 59 -0.15 3.12 2.60
C THR A 59 -1.37 3.16 3.52
N ALA A 60 -2.15 2.08 3.58
CA ALA A 60 -3.26 1.93 4.52
C ALA A 60 -2.77 1.90 5.98
N VAL A 61 -1.70 1.16 6.28
CA VAL A 61 -1.09 1.10 7.62
C VAL A 61 -0.53 2.47 8.02
N SER A 62 0.20 3.15 7.14
CA SER A 62 0.73 4.49 7.38
C SER A 62 -0.38 5.52 7.72
N SER A 63 -1.46 5.47 6.95
CA SER A 63 -2.61 6.35 7.16
C SER A 63 -3.42 5.98 8.42
N ALA A 64 -3.56 4.69 8.72
CA ALA A 64 -4.19 4.22 9.96
C ALA A 64 -3.37 4.62 11.19
N LEU A 65 -2.03 4.48 11.14
CA LEU A 65 -1.12 4.99 12.17
C LEU A 65 -1.25 6.50 12.32
N SER A 66 -1.34 7.24 11.22
CA SER A 66 -1.56 8.70 11.25
C SER A 66 -2.88 9.05 11.93
N LEU A 67 -3.95 8.29 11.71
CA LEU A 67 -5.22 8.47 12.44
C LEU A 67 -5.16 8.07 13.91
N VAL A 68 -4.34 7.07 14.28
CA VAL A 68 -4.12 6.70 15.68
C VAL A 68 -3.31 7.78 16.39
N LEU A 69 -2.31 8.37 15.74
CA LEU A 69 -1.53 9.49 16.27
C LEU A 69 -2.36 10.79 16.34
N ALA A 70 -3.18 11.05 15.33
CA ALA A 70 -4.07 12.21 15.28
C ALA A 70 -5.34 12.00 16.12
N ALA A 71 -5.58 10.80 16.65
CA ALA A 71 -6.62 10.59 17.62
C ALA A 71 -6.27 11.45 18.84
N PRO A 72 -7.19 12.31 19.32
CA PRO A 72 -6.88 13.22 20.40
C PRO A 72 -6.38 12.41 21.59
N SER A 73 -5.22 12.77 22.12
CA SER A 73 -4.88 12.42 23.50
C SER A 73 -6.08 12.81 24.35
N VAL A 74 -6.59 11.88 25.15
CA VAL A 74 -7.50 12.22 26.25
C VAL A 74 -6.79 13.26 27.12
N GLN A 75 -7.03 14.54 26.83
CA GLN A 75 -6.56 15.77 27.48
C GLN A 75 -7.07 16.88 26.55
N GLU A 76 -8.26 17.43 26.80
CA GLU A 76 -8.46 18.34 27.93
C GLU A 76 -9.75 17.98 28.68
N GLN A 77 -9.58 17.64 29.95
CA GLN A 77 -10.61 17.76 30.97
C GLN A 77 -10.92 19.25 31.17
N VAL A 78 -11.97 19.79 30.54
CA VAL A 78 -12.78 20.93 31.05
C VAL A 78 -14.21 20.81 30.52
#